data_AF-A0A5U9KZM3-F1
#
_entry.id   AF-A0A5U9KZM3-F1
#
_cell.length_a   1.000
_cell.length_b   1.000
_cell.length_c   1.000
_cell.angle_alpha   90.00
_cell.angle_beta   90.00
_cell.angle_gamma   90.00
#
_symmetry.space_group_name_H-M   'P 1'
#
loop_
_entity.id
_entity.type
_entity.pdbx_description
1 polymer ?
#
loop_
_entity_poly.entity_id
_entity_poly.type
_entity_poly.pdbx_seq_one_letter_code
_entity_poly.pdbx_strand_id
1 'polypeptide(L)'
;MRYCRGPSVLLFLLGALCSPFSHAVELMKWERIPLQVPLTVGQERIVFVDKNVKVGFPASLDGKLRIQSSGGTVYLDARVAFPATRLVLKDV
;
A
#
# COMPACT_ATOMS: atom_id res chain seq x y z
N MET A 1 38.84 -10.72 39.15
CA MET A 1 37.76 -10.89 38.16
C MET A 1 36.50 -10.18 38.66
N ARG A 2 36.09 -9.07 38.04
CA ARG A 2 34.79 -8.42 38.29
C ARG A 2 34.21 -7.99 36.94
N TYR A 3 33.18 -8.70 36.49
CA TYR A 3 32.24 -8.27 35.47
C TYR A 3 31.50 -7.02 35.98
N CYS A 4 31.33 -5.98 35.17
CA CYS A 4 30.17 -5.07 35.20
C CYS A 4 30.31 -3.94 34.16
N ARG A 5 29.80 -4.16 32.95
CA ARG A 5 29.26 -3.09 32.09
C ARG A 5 28.28 -3.66 31.06
N GLY A 6 27.22 -4.30 31.57
CA GLY A 6 26.24 -5.05 30.77
C GLY A 6 24.83 -4.49 30.59
N PRO A 7 24.47 -3.19 30.79
CA PRO A 7 23.09 -2.76 30.49
C PRO A 7 22.92 -2.01 29.16
N SER A 8 23.94 -1.31 28.63
CA SER A 8 23.75 -0.43 27.46
C SER A 8 23.57 -1.17 26.14
N VAL A 9 24.23 -2.31 25.94
CA VAL A 9 24.12 -3.08 24.67
C VAL A 9 22.74 -3.73 24.56
N LEU A 10 22.18 -4.19 25.69
CA LEU A 10 20.88 -4.85 25.72
C LEU A 10 19.73 -3.87 25.43
N LEU A 11 19.83 -2.62 25.91
CA LEU A 11 18.84 -1.58 25.65
C LEU A 11 18.82 -1.14 24.17
N PHE A 12 19.98 -1.10 23.52
CA PHE A 12 20.10 -0.81 22.08
C PHE A 12 19.50 -1.92 21.20
N LEU A 13 19.71 -3.18 21.56
CA LEU A 13 19.15 -4.33 20.83
C LEU A 13 17.61 -4.40 20.92
N LEU A 14 17.02 -3.98 22.04
CA LEU A 14 15.57 -3.99 22.22
C LEU A 14 14.87 -2.92 21.36
N GLY A 15 15.52 -1.77 21.14
CA GLY A 15 14.97 -0.68 20.32
C GLY A 15 14.86 -1.01 18.83
N ALA A 16 15.76 -1.84 18.29
CA ALA A 16 15.78 -2.20 16.87
C ALA A 16 14.61 -3.10 16.43
N LEU A 17 14.01 -3.84 17.37
CA LEU A 17 12.89 -4.75 17.10
C LEU A 17 11.56 -4.01 16.86
N CYS A 18 11.44 -2.76 17.29
CA CYS A 18 10.28 -1.90 17.04
C CYS A 18 10.54 -0.97 15.85
N SER A 19 10.83 -1.53 14.68
CA SER A 19 10.83 -0.71 13.46
C SER A 19 9.39 -0.42 13.04
N PRO A 20 8.99 0.85 12.87
CA PRO A 20 7.66 1.18 12.36
C PRO A 20 7.50 0.68 10.92
N PHE A 21 6.27 0.35 10.54
CA PHE A 21 5.91 0.07 9.15
C PHE A 21 6.26 1.31 8.31
N SER A 22 7.33 1.21 7.50
CA SER A 22 7.72 2.27 6.59
C SER A 22 6.75 2.30 5.41
N HIS A 23 6.05 3.42 5.23
CA HIS A 23 5.21 3.67 4.07
C HIS A 23 6.01 4.53 3.08
N ALA A 24 6.61 3.88 2.08
CA ALA A 24 7.29 4.58 1.00
C ALA A 24 6.29 4.99 -0.08
N VAL A 25 6.29 6.27 -0.45
CA VAL A 25 5.64 6.75 -1.67
C VAL A 25 6.45 6.26 -2.86
N GLU A 26 5.80 5.54 -3.75
CA GLU A 26 6.42 4.97 -4.94
C GLU A 26 5.99 5.77 -6.17
N LEU A 27 6.97 6.42 -6.81
CA LEU A 27 6.77 7.15 -8.05
C LEU A 27 7.04 6.19 -9.22
N MET A 28 5.99 5.83 -9.94
CA MET A 28 6.10 4.96 -11.11
C MET A 28 5.67 5.74 -12.36
N LYS A 29 6.51 5.71 -13.40
CA LYS A 29 6.17 6.32 -14.69
C LYS A 29 5.24 5.38 -15.44
N TRP A 30 4.09 5.89 -15.86
CA TRP A 30 3.15 5.10 -16.65
C TRP A 30 3.50 5.12 -18.14
N GLU A 31 4.05 4.02 -18.65
CA GLU A 31 4.50 3.90 -20.04
C GLU A 31 3.48 3.16 -20.94
N ARG A 32 2.18 3.24 -20.60
CA ARG A 32 1.09 2.46 -21.22
C ARG A 32 1.14 0.95 -20.95
N ILE A 33 1.93 0.54 -19.97
CA ILE A 33 1.93 -0.83 -19.42
C ILE A 33 1.03 -0.83 -18.18
N PRO A 34 0.23 -1.90 -17.92
CA PRO A 34 -0.53 -2.02 -16.69
C PRO A 34 0.38 -1.87 -15.46
N LEU A 35 0.06 -0.91 -14.60
CA LEU A 35 0.84 -0.64 -13.40
C LEU A 35 0.50 -1.68 -12.33
N GLN A 36 1.53 -2.35 -11.82
CA GLN A 36 1.37 -3.24 -10.67
C GLN A 36 1.26 -2.40 -9.41
N VAL A 37 0.16 -2.53 -8.69
CA VAL A 37 -0.08 -1.81 -7.43
C VAL A 37 -0.26 -2.85 -6.33
N PRO A 38 0.78 -3.15 -5.53
CA PRO A 38 0.66 -4.07 -4.41
C PRO A 38 -0.24 -3.47 -3.33
N LEU A 39 -1.15 -4.28 -2.79
CA LEU A 39 -2.08 -3.88 -1.74
C LEU A 39 -1.85 -4.75 -0.50
N THR A 40 -1.73 -4.09 0.64
CA THR A 40 -1.69 -4.74 1.95
C THR A 40 -3.11 -4.77 2.52
N VAL A 41 -3.55 -5.93 3.01
CA VAL A 41 -4.89 -6.06 3.59
C VAL A 41 -5.01 -5.18 4.85
N GLY A 42 -6.08 -4.40 4.94
CA GLY A 42 -6.33 -3.46 6.02
C GLY A 42 -5.62 -2.12 5.88
N GLN A 43 -4.94 -1.89 4.74
CA GLN A 43 -4.26 -0.64 4.46
C GLN A 43 -4.80 0.02 3.18
N GLU A 44 -5.03 1.33 3.25
CA GLU A 44 -5.38 2.13 2.08
C GLU A 44 -4.13 2.51 1.27
N ARG A 45 -4.19 2.26 -0.04
CA ARG A 45 -3.19 2.66 -1.02
C ARG A 45 -3.76 3.79 -1.87
N ILE A 46 -2.98 4.85 -2.01
CA ILE A 46 -3.34 6.05 -2.76
C ILE A 46 -2.58 6.04 -4.08
N VAL A 47 -3.29 6.22 -5.18
CA VAL A 47 -2.73 6.28 -6.53
C VAL A 47 -3.14 7.60 -7.17
N PHE A 48 -2.17 8.43 -7.51
CA PHE A 48 -2.42 9.66 -8.25
C PHE A 48 -2.53 9.36 -9.74
N VAL A 49 -3.60 9.85 -10.36
CA VAL A 49 -3.91 9.69 -11.78
C VAL A 49 -4.15 11.10 -12.30
N ASP A 50 -3.41 11.54 -13.32
CA ASP A 50 -3.33 12.96 -13.77
C ASP A 50 -4.68 13.62 -14.14
N LYS A 51 -5.80 12.89 -14.05
CA LYS A 51 -7.17 13.28 -14.37
C LYS A 51 -8.19 12.49 -13.56
N ASN A 52 -9.42 12.98 -13.48
CA ASN A 52 -10.53 12.26 -12.85
C ASN A 52 -10.92 11.01 -13.65
N VAL A 53 -11.14 9.91 -12.94
CA VAL A 53 -11.45 8.61 -13.55
C VAL A 53 -12.55 7.88 -12.78
N LYS A 54 -13.34 7.08 -13.50
CA LYS A 54 -14.14 5.99 -12.96
C LYS A 54 -13.34 4.69 -13.03
N VAL A 55 -13.48 3.86 -12.01
CA VAL A 55 -12.78 2.58 -11.93
C VAL A 55 -13.76 1.43 -12.17
N GLY A 56 -13.54 0.66 -13.23
CA GLY A 56 -14.22 -0.60 -13.49
C GLY A 56 -13.46 -1.79 -12.91
N PHE A 57 -14.17 -2.74 -12.31
CA PHE A 57 -13.60 -3.92 -11.67
C PHE A 57 -14.58 -5.11 -11.74
N PRO A 58 -14.08 -6.36 -11.67
CA PRO A 58 -14.95 -7.53 -11.71
C PRO A 58 -15.70 -7.73 -10.38
N ALA A 59 -16.92 -8.27 -10.45
CA ALA A 59 -17.75 -8.58 -9.29
C ALA A 59 -17.08 -9.53 -8.27
N SER A 60 -16.05 -10.29 -8.67
CA SER A 60 -15.27 -11.13 -7.77
C SER A 60 -14.52 -10.35 -6.67
N LEU A 61 -14.38 -9.03 -6.83
CA LEU A 61 -13.78 -8.12 -5.86
C LEU A 61 -14.83 -7.43 -4.95
N ASP A 62 -16.13 -7.69 -5.15
CA ASP A 62 -17.18 -7.11 -4.32
C ASP A 62 -16.96 -7.47 -2.84
N GLY A 63 -16.98 -6.44 -1.98
CA GLY A 63 -16.71 -6.57 -0.55
C GLY A 63 -15.23 -6.82 -0.17
N LYS A 64 -14.37 -7.19 -1.13
CA LYS A 64 -12.94 -7.45 -0.91
C LYS A 64 -12.06 -6.24 -1.14
N LEU A 65 -12.42 -5.39 -2.10
CA LEU A 65 -11.70 -4.16 -2.42
C LEU A 65 -12.67 -2.99 -2.39
N ARG A 66 -12.43 -2.01 -1.52
CA ARG A 66 -13.11 -0.72 -1.56
C ARG A 66 -12.33 0.22 -2.47
N ILE A 67 -13.03 0.84 -3.42
CA ILE A 67 -12.45 1.79 -4.38
C ILE A 67 -13.18 3.11 -4.27
N GLN A 68 -12.43 4.20 -4.23
CA GLN A 68 -12.96 5.56 -4.36
C GLN A 68 -12.09 6.35 -5.33
N SER A 69 -12.70 7.26 -6.09
CA SER A 69 -11.95 8.21 -6.92
C SER A 69 -12.47 9.62 -6.72
N SER A 70 -11.55 10.56 -6.51
CA SER A 70 -11.85 11.98 -6.32
C SER A 70 -10.63 12.83 -6.66
N GLY A 71 -10.83 13.93 -7.39
CA GLY A 71 -9.80 14.94 -7.64
C GLY A 71 -8.50 14.41 -8.26
N GLY A 72 -8.59 13.46 -9.20
CA GLY A 72 -7.41 12.81 -9.80
C GLY A 72 -6.69 11.82 -8.88
N THR A 73 -7.32 11.39 -7.79
CA THR A 73 -6.76 10.38 -6.89
C THR A 73 -7.67 9.16 -6.85
N VAL A 74 -7.07 7.97 -6.84
CA VAL A 74 -7.75 6.68 -6.65
C VAL A 74 -7.28 6.08 -5.32
N TYR A 75 -8.24 5.79 -4.45
CA TYR A 75 -8.04 5.17 -3.16
C TYR A 75 -8.44 3.70 -3.26
N LEU A 76 -7.51 2.81 -2.90
CA LEU A 76 -7.66 1.37 -2.98
C LEU A 76 -7.47 0.79 -1.57
N ASP A 77 -8.51 0.19 -1.01
CA ASP A 77 -8.52 -0.37 0.34
C ASP A 77 -8.89 -1.85 0.28
N ALA A 78 -7.88 -2.70 0.38
CA ALA A 78 -8.04 -4.15 0.33
C ALA A 78 -8.48 -4.67 1.72
N ARG A 79 -9.68 -5.23 1.79
CA ARG A 79 -10.25 -5.80 3.02
C ARG A 79 -9.95 -7.28 3.19
N VAL A 80 -9.74 -7.98 2.07
CA VAL A 80 -9.44 -9.42 2.02
C VAL A 80 -8.41 -9.66 0.93
N ALA A 81 -7.58 -10.70 1.06
CA ALA A 81 -6.66 -11.10 -0.01
C ALA A 81 -7.41 -11.60 -1.26
N PHE A 82 -6.89 -11.29 -2.44
CA PHE A 82 -7.45 -11.71 -3.73
C PHE A 82 -6.32 -11.89 -4.77
N PRO A 83 -6.53 -12.70 -5.83
CA PRO A 83 -5.53 -12.87 -6.89
C PRO A 83 -5.30 -11.57 -7.66
N ALA A 84 -4.12 -11.40 -8.26
CA ALA A 84 -3.79 -10.24 -9.07
C ALA A 84 -4.89 -9.99 -10.13
N THR A 85 -5.51 -8.82 -10.06
CA THR A 85 -6.70 -8.48 -10.86
C THR A 85 -6.48 -7.14 -11.54
N ARG A 86 -6.87 -7.04 -12.82
CA ARG A 86 -6.78 -5.80 -13.58
C ARG A 86 -7.98 -4.89 -13.28
N LEU A 87 -7.69 -3.66 -12.89
CA LEU A 87 -8.68 -2.58 -12.80
C LEU A 87 -8.61 -1.74 -14.08
N VAL A 88 -9.76 -1.25 -14.55
CA VAL A 88 -9.85 -0.42 -15.75
C VAL A 88 -10.21 1.00 -15.34
N LEU A 89 -9.36 1.96 -15.69
CA LEU A 89 -9.65 3.38 -15.50
C LEU A 89 -10.33 3.91 -16.76
N LYS A 90 -11.42 4.64 -16.58
CA LYS A 90 -12.14 5.35 -17.64
C LYS A 90 -12.25 6.81 -17.27
N ASP A 91 -12.01 7.69 -18.22
CA ASP A 91 -12.24 9.13 -18.02
C ASP A 91 -13.73 9.38 -17.72
N VAL A 92 -13.99 10.40 -16.89
CA VAL A 92 -15.34 10.81 -16.50
C VAL A 92 -15.98 11.76 -17.50
#